data_AF-K0XQ03-F1
#
_entry.id   AF-K0XQ03-F1
#
_cell.length_a   1.000
_cell.length_b   1.000
_cell.length_c   1.000
_cell.angle_alpha   90.00
_cell.angle_beta   90.00
_cell.angle_gamma   90.00
#
_symmetry.space_group_name_H-M   'P 1'
#
loop_
_entity.id
_entity.type
_entity.pdbx_description
1 polymer ?
#
loop_
_entity_poly.entity_id
_entity_poly.type
_entity_poly.pdbx_seq_one_letter_code
_entity_poly.pdbx_strand_id
1 'polypeptide(L)'
;MKPLLILISILFGFLSMQAQYDYPYDSGNHYYDNTPRLIIQKSRIMGWYVSDINGNRISDYYEQIRPYRQGRAAALDKIMGWCFISLDGKRCTDYYLLVDDFHEGYALVKDKIMGYCFINRDGHRLGDYYEEAYPFHRGVALVKDKIMGWYLLNTAGKRISGYHDSPRDFQPTRPLYRPW
;
A
#
# COMPACT_ATOMS: atom_id res chain seq x y z
N MET A 1 12.23 17.33 -57.87
CA MET A 1 11.88 16.49 -56.69
C MET A 1 12.73 16.94 -55.52
N LYS A 2 12.13 17.07 -54.32
CA LYS A 2 12.64 17.68 -53.06
C LYS A 2 12.36 19.18 -52.95
N PRO A 3 11.12 19.51 -52.50
CA PRO A 3 11.01 20.13 -51.18
C PRO A 3 9.85 19.48 -50.41
N LEU A 4 10.14 18.43 -49.63
CA LEU A 4 9.14 17.80 -48.75
C LEU A 4 9.74 17.35 -47.40
N LEU A 5 10.84 17.99 -46.97
CA LEU A 5 11.57 17.60 -45.76
C LEU A 5 11.65 18.70 -44.69
N ILE A 6 11.08 19.89 -44.91
CA ILE A 6 11.16 21.00 -43.94
C ILE A 6 9.87 21.13 -43.11
N LEU A 7 8.77 20.46 -43.47
CA LEU A 7 7.51 20.55 -42.71
C LEU A 7 7.33 19.51 -41.59
N ILE A 8 8.25 18.55 -41.42
CA ILE A 8 8.14 17.52 -40.38
C ILE A 8 8.85 17.94 -39.07
N SER A 9 9.68 18.98 -39.11
CA SER A 9 10.49 19.43 -37.97
C SER A 9 9.72 20.28 -36.94
N ILE A 10 8.50 20.71 -37.24
CA ILE A 10 7.72 21.62 -36.37
C ILE A 10 6.57 20.89 -35.65
N LEU A 11 6.29 19.61 -35.99
CA LEU A 11 5.27 18.81 -35.30
C LEU A 11 5.81 18.02 -34.08
N PHE A 12 7.02 18.32 -33.61
CA PHE A 12 7.63 17.72 -32.41
C PHE A 12 7.80 18.72 -31.25
N GLY A 13 7.37 19.97 -31.42
CA GLY A 13 7.29 20.94 -30.34
C GLY A 13 5.99 20.75 -29.56
N PHE A 14 6.09 20.65 -28.22
CA PHE A 14 4.99 20.51 -27.26
C PHE A 14 4.51 19.08 -26.96
N LEU A 15 5.44 18.18 -26.66
CA LEU A 15 5.19 17.20 -25.58
C LEU A 15 5.30 17.96 -24.23
N SER A 16 4.25 18.68 -23.86
CA SER A 16 4.15 19.27 -22.53
C SER A 16 4.02 18.14 -21.50
N MET A 17 5.08 17.91 -20.75
CA MET A 17 5.11 16.94 -19.66
C MET A 17 4.25 17.49 -18.51
N GLN A 18 2.98 17.08 -18.41
CA GLN A 18 2.23 17.25 -17.17
C GLN A 18 2.69 16.18 -16.18
N ALA A 19 3.86 16.43 -15.59
CA ALA A 19 4.29 15.71 -14.40
C ALA A 19 3.47 16.24 -13.22
N GLN A 20 2.46 15.49 -12.80
CA GLN A 20 1.86 15.69 -11.49
C GLN A 20 2.82 15.10 -10.46
N TYR A 21 3.57 15.95 -9.77
CA TYR A 21 4.43 15.55 -8.68
C TYR A 21 3.56 15.29 -7.45
N ASP A 22 3.29 14.03 -7.16
CA ASP A 22 2.76 13.64 -5.86
C ASP A 22 3.95 13.36 -4.94
N TYR A 23 4.17 14.22 -3.95
CA TYR A 23 5.23 14.05 -2.97
C TYR A 23 4.71 13.13 -1.86
N PRO A 24 5.16 11.87 -1.80
CA PRO A 24 4.59 10.89 -0.90
C PRO A 24 5.21 11.05 0.49
N TYR A 25 4.88 12.13 1.20
CA TYR A 25 5.37 12.35 2.56
C TYR A 25 4.21 12.39 3.55
N ASP A 26 4.05 11.25 4.22
CA ASP A 26 3.26 11.13 5.44
C ASP A 26 4.01 11.77 6.62
N SER A 27 3.32 12.57 7.42
CA SER A 27 3.85 13.36 8.54
C SER A 27 4.31 12.52 9.75
N GLY A 28 4.28 11.19 9.64
CA GLY A 28 4.56 10.25 10.74
C GLY A 28 5.89 9.48 10.67
N ASN A 29 6.69 9.62 9.61
CA ASN A 29 7.98 8.92 9.50
C ASN A 29 9.14 9.88 9.78
N HIS A 30 9.92 9.60 10.83
CA HIS A 30 11.17 10.29 11.10
C HIS A 30 12.07 10.24 9.86
N TYR A 31 12.46 11.42 9.41
CA TYR A 31 13.30 11.69 8.26
C TYR A 31 14.59 10.86 8.34
N TYR A 32 14.83 10.02 7.33
CA TYR A 32 16.17 9.58 7.00
C TYR A 32 16.61 10.35 5.77
N ASP A 33 17.71 11.10 5.91
CA ASP A 33 18.39 11.88 4.86
C ASP A 33 18.79 11.02 3.63
N ASN A 34 18.65 9.69 3.74
CA ASN A 34 19.02 8.69 2.74
C ASN A 34 17.84 7.96 2.08
N THR A 35 16.58 8.37 2.29
CA THR A 35 15.49 7.79 1.47
C THR A 35 15.69 8.22 0.01
N PRO A 36 15.76 7.27 -0.95
CA PRO A 36 15.83 7.64 -2.36
C PRO A 36 14.66 8.57 -2.65
N ARG A 37 14.96 9.72 -3.25
CA ARG A 37 13.95 10.67 -3.70
C ARG A 37 13.26 10.06 -4.92
N LEU A 38 12.23 9.25 -4.65
CA LEU A 38 11.43 8.58 -5.65
C LEU A 38 10.31 9.50 -6.11
N ILE A 39 10.02 9.47 -7.40
CA ILE A 39 8.96 10.29 -8.00
C ILE A 39 7.97 9.33 -8.67
N ILE A 40 6.72 9.39 -8.23
CA ILE A 40 5.60 8.73 -8.90
C ILE A 40 5.20 9.59 -10.09
N GLN A 41 5.28 9.04 -11.29
CA GLN A 41 4.98 9.73 -12.54
C GLN A 41 3.88 8.99 -13.31
N LYS A 42 3.19 9.70 -14.19
CA LYS A 42 2.16 9.12 -15.06
C LYS A 42 2.60 9.18 -16.53
N SER A 43 2.71 8.01 -17.16
CA SER A 43 2.82 7.92 -18.61
C SER A 43 1.45 8.16 -19.24
N ARG A 44 1.44 8.84 -20.39
CA ARG A 44 0.21 9.14 -21.15
C ARG A 44 -0.55 7.89 -21.57
N ILE A 45 0.17 6.79 -21.85
CA ILE A 45 -0.40 5.56 -22.40
C ILE A 45 -0.20 4.39 -21.42
N MET A 46 0.96 4.32 -20.77
CA MET A 46 1.35 3.11 -20.06
C MET A 46 0.80 3.04 -18.63
N GLY A 47 0.39 4.14 -18.01
CA GLY A 47 -0.03 4.18 -16.61
C GLY A 47 1.01 4.83 -15.69
N TRP A 48 0.87 4.61 -14.39
CA TRP A 48 1.76 5.16 -13.36
C TRP A 48 3.04 4.34 -13.21
N TYR A 49 4.14 4.98 -12.86
CA TYR A 49 5.42 4.33 -12.63
C TYR A 49 6.27 5.14 -11.63
N VAL A 50 7.31 4.52 -11.09
CA VAL A 50 8.28 5.15 -10.20
C VAL A 50 9.57 5.42 -10.97
N SER A 51 10.14 6.58 -10.70
CA SER A 51 11.41 7.03 -11.25
C SER A 51 12.34 7.55 -10.15
N ASP A 52 13.63 7.57 -10.46
CA ASP A 52 14.63 8.28 -9.65
C ASP A 52 14.52 9.81 -9.82
N ILE A 53 15.36 10.57 -9.11
CA ILE A 53 15.41 12.04 -9.20
C ILE A 53 15.79 12.59 -10.57
N ASN A 54 16.45 11.77 -11.40
CA ASN A 54 16.86 12.15 -12.74
C ASN A 54 15.75 11.85 -13.75
N GLY A 55 14.62 11.28 -13.31
CA GLY A 55 13.50 10.87 -14.15
C GLY A 55 13.69 9.50 -14.81
N ASN A 56 14.74 8.75 -14.47
CA ASN A 56 14.91 7.39 -14.98
C ASN A 56 13.87 6.47 -14.34
N ARG A 57 13.08 5.76 -15.14
CA ARG A 57 12.11 4.78 -14.64
C ARG A 57 12.84 3.62 -13.95
N ILE A 58 12.38 3.27 -12.75
CA ILE A 58 12.91 2.14 -11.97
C ILE A 58 11.88 1.04 -11.68
N SER A 59 10.60 1.27 -11.95
CA SER A 59 9.54 0.26 -11.79
C SER A 59 8.92 -0.15 -13.13
N ASP A 60 8.03 -1.13 -13.06
CA ASP A 60 7.03 -1.39 -14.09
C ASP A 60 5.95 -0.30 -14.12
N TYR A 61 5.03 -0.42 -15.07
CA TYR A 61 3.85 0.44 -15.18
C TYR A 61 2.64 -0.21 -14.51
N TYR A 62 1.93 0.58 -13.73
CA TYR A 62 0.77 0.19 -12.94
C TYR A 62 -0.44 1.05 -13.30
N GLU A 63 -1.64 0.55 -13.02
CA GLU A 63 -2.88 1.31 -13.18
C GLU A 63 -3.01 2.41 -12.10
N GLN A 64 -2.48 2.14 -10.92
CA GLN A 64 -2.40 3.09 -9.80
C GLN A 64 -1.18 2.78 -8.95
N ILE A 65 -0.56 3.82 -8.38
CA ILE A 65 0.46 3.68 -7.32
C ILE A 65 0.07 4.65 -6.21
N ARG A 66 -0.01 4.16 -4.97
CA ARG A 66 -0.21 5.00 -3.79
C ARG A 66 1.13 5.54 -3.27
N PRO A 67 1.13 6.65 -2.51
CA PRO A 67 2.30 7.12 -1.80
C PRO A 67 3.02 6.01 -1.03
N TYR A 68 4.35 6.08 -0.99
CA TYR A 68 5.13 5.17 -0.15
C TYR A 68 4.82 5.41 1.33
N ARG A 69 4.50 4.34 2.05
CA ARG A 69 4.42 4.31 3.52
C ARG A 69 5.33 3.23 4.06
N GLN A 70 6.12 3.57 5.07
CA GLN A 70 7.07 2.64 5.73
C GLN A 70 8.01 1.87 4.77
N GLY A 71 8.36 2.50 3.65
CA GLY A 71 9.28 1.95 2.64
C GLY A 71 8.63 1.03 1.60
N ARG A 72 7.30 1.02 1.48
CA ARG A 72 6.54 0.27 0.49
C ARG A 72 5.43 1.14 -0.13
N ALA A 73 5.12 0.93 -1.40
CA ALA A 73 3.98 1.56 -2.05
C ALA A 73 3.01 0.48 -2.57
N ALA A 74 1.72 0.65 -2.33
CA ALA A 74 0.69 -0.19 -2.93
C ALA A 74 0.55 0.18 -4.42
N ALA A 75 0.69 -0.80 -5.30
CA ALA A 75 0.60 -0.64 -6.74
C ALA A 75 -0.46 -1.59 -7.30
N LEU A 76 -1.38 -1.06 -8.12
CA LEU A 76 -2.41 -1.85 -8.79
C LEU A 76 -1.91 -2.28 -10.16
N ASP A 77 -1.65 -3.57 -10.32
CA ASP A 77 -1.39 -4.16 -11.62
C ASP A 77 -2.65 -4.19 -12.47
N LYS A 78 -2.50 -3.99 -13.78
CA LYS A 78 -3.60 -3.89 -14.75
C LYS A 78 -4.44 -5.16 -14.89
N ILE A 79 -3.89 -6.31 -14.50
CA ILE A 79 -4.53 -7.61 -14.66
C ILE A 79 -4.56 -8.36 -13.33
N MET A 80 -3.45 -8.31 -12.59
CA MET A 80 -3.21 -9.20 -11.46
C MET A 80 -3.79 -8.71 -10.14
N GLY A 81 -4.08 -7.41 -9.99
CA GLY A 81 -4.54 -6.81 -8.74
C GLY A 81 -3.44 -6.06 -7.98
N TRP A 82 -3.66 -5.82 -6.70
CA TRP A 82 -2.76 -5.02 -5.86
C TRP A 82 -1.52 -5.79 -5.43
N CYS A 83 -0.35 -5.17 -5.48
CA CYS A 83 0.88 -5.67 -4.85
C CYS A 83 1.62 -4.51 -4.17
N PHE A 84 2.73 -4.81 -3.49
CA PHE A 84 3.62 -3.78 -2.99
C PHE A 84 4.92 -3.73 -3.77
N ILE A 85 5.39 -2.52 -4.02
CA ILE A 85 6.72 -2.23 -4.57
C ILE A 85 7.64 -1.64 -3.50
N SER A 86 8.90 -2.05 -3.53
CA SER A 86 9.97 -1.53 -2.68
C SER A 86 10.59 -0.25 -3.25
N LEU A 87 11.47 0.38 -2.46
CA LEU A 87 12.14 1.63 -2.83
C LEU A 87 13.08 1.51 -4.05
N ASP A 88 13.44 0.30 -4.46
CA ASP A 88 14.18 0.03 -5.70
C ASP A 88 13.24 -0.12 -6.91
N GLY A 89 11.93 0.12 -6.75
CA GLY A 89 10.92 0.05 -7.80
C GLY A 89 10.44 -1.36 -8.12
N LYS A 90 10.92 -2.39 -7.41
CA LYS A 90 10.56 -3.79 -7.69
C LYS A 90 9.39 -4.25 -6.85
N ARG A 91 8.57 -5.15 -7.41
CA ARG A 91 7.53 -5.86 -6.65
C ARG A 91 8.18 -6.72 -5.58
N CYS A 92 7.68 -6.63 -4.36
CA CYS A 92 8.20 -7.34 -3.17
C CYS A 92 7.16 -8.24 -2.48
N THR A 93 5.93 -8.30 -2.99
CA THR A 93 4.86 -9.17 -2.47
C THR A 93 4.09 -9.82 -3.61
N ASP A 94 3.26 -10.81 -3.31
CA ASP A 94 2.28 -11.36 -4.24
C ASP A 94 1.18 -10.34 -4.60
N TYR A 95 0.27 -10.77 -5.48
CA TYR A 95 -0.88 -10.00 -5.91
C TYR A 95 -2.14 -10.36 -5.11
N TYR A 96 -2.84 -9.34 -4.65
CA TYR A 96 -4.01 -9.39 -3.77
C TYR A 96 -5.21 -8.69 -4.41
N LEU A 97 -6.42 -9.01 -3.95
CA LEU A 97 -7.64 -8.32 -4.38
C LEU A 97 -7.74 -6.92 -3.82
N LEU A 98 -7.35 -6.75 -2.55
CA LEU A 98 -7.38 -5.50 -1.81
C LEU A 98 -6.15 -5.41 -0.92
N VAL A 99 -5.66 -4.19 -0.72
CA VAL A 99 -4.58 -3.88 0.23
C VAL A 99 -4.85 -2.56 0.94
N ASP A 100 -4.53 -2.53 2.23
CA ASP A 100 -4.32 -1.31 2.99
C ASP A 100 -2.84 -0.92 3.01
N ASP A 101 -2.54 0.33 3.33
CA ASP A 101 -1.14 0.77 3.44
C ASP A 101 -0.46 0.12 4.65
N PHE A 102 0.88 0.15 4.68
CA PHE A 102 1.64 -0.39 5.82
C PHE A 102 1.43 0.47 7.07
N HIS A 103 1.02 -0.18 8.16
CA HIS A 103 0.87 0.37 9.49
C HIS A 103 1.58 -0.55 10.49
N GLU A 104 2.42 0.02 11.36
CA GLU A 104 3.14 -0.73 12.39
C GLU A 104 3.97 -1.92 11.85
N GLY A 105 4.46 -1.82 10.61
CA GLY A 105 5.28 -2.86 9.97
C GLY A 105 4.50 -3.93 9.21
N TYR A 106 3.17 -3.87 9.20
CA TYR A 106 2.29 -4.82 8.53
C TYR A 106 1.29 -4.13 7.60
N ALA A 107 0.87 -4.83 6.55
CA ALA A 107 -0.26 -4.43 5.72
C ALA A 107 -1.37 -5.47 5.81
N LEU A 108 -2.61 -5.01 5.89
CA LEU A 108 -3.79 -5.86 5.73
C LEU A 108 -4.03 -6.07 4.24
N VAL A 109 -4.11 -7.33 3.82
CA VAL A 109 -4.33 -7.70 2.42
C VAL A 109 -5.46 -8.72 2.32
N LYS A 110 -6.14 -8.73 1.16
CA LYS A 110 -7.16 -9.74 0.84
C LYS A 110 -6.64 -10.66 -0.25
N ASP A 111 -6.37 -11.90 0.12
CA ASP A 111 -6.06 -12.97 -0.82
C ASP A 111 -7.22 -13.22 -1.79
N LYS A 112 -6.90 -13.69 -2.99
CA LYS A 112 -7.89 -13.95 -4.05
C LYS A 112 -8.89 -15.04 -3.69
N ILE A 113 -8.50 -15.97 -2.82
CA ILE A 113 -9.26 -17.18 -2.49
C ILE A 113 -9.49 -17.29 -0.99
N MET A 114 -8.46 -17.03 -0.18
CA MET A 114 -8.42 -17.48 1.22
C MET A 114 -9.13 -16.56 2.21
N GLY A 115 -9.14 -15.25 1.95
CA GLY A 115 -9.67 -14.21 2.84
C GLY A 115 -8.65 -13.12 3.16
N TYR A 116 -8.85 -12.41 4.26
CA TYR A 116 -7.92 -11.38 4.72
C TYR A 116 -6.72 -11.99 5.46
N CYS A 117 -5.54 -11.38 5.37
CA CYS A 117 -4.41 -11.70 6.21
C CYS A 117 -3.49 -10.49 6.37
N PHE A 118 -2.53 -10.57 7.29
CA PHE A 118 -1.50 -9.56 7.43
C PHE A 118 -0.21 -10.04 6.81
N ILE A 119 0.49 -9.16 6.10
CA ILE A 119 1.84 -9.42 5.59
C ILE A 119 2.82 -8.41 6.16
N ASN A 120 4.06 -8.84 6.38
CA ASN A 120 5.16 -7.95 6.69
C ASN A 120 5.72 -7.31 5.40
N ARG A 121 6.73 -6.45 5.55
CA ARG A 121 7.35 -5.73 4.42
C ARG A 121 8.07 -6.63 3.40
N ASP A 122 8.35 -7.88 3.76
CA ASP A 122 8.96 -8.88 2.87
C ASP A 122 7.92 -9.80 2.24
N GLY A 123 6.63 -9.53 2.45
CA GLY A 123 5.52 -10.32 1.92
C GLY A 123 5.20 -11.57 2.74
N HIS A 124 5.88 -11.81 3.86
CA HIS A 124 5.60 -12.95 4.72
C HIS A 124 4.35 -12.72 5.55
N ARG A 125 3.46 -13.72 5.56
CA ARG A 125 2.21 -13.67 6.31
C ARG A 125 2.44 -13.75 7.81
N LEU A 126 1.70 -12.94 8.57
CA LEU A 126 1.54 -13.06 10.00
C LEU A 126 0.22 -13.77 10.31
N GLY A 127 0.30 -14.94 10.95
CA GLY A 127 -0.88 -15.69 11.37
C GLY A 127 -1.65 -16.37 10.23
N ASP A 128 -2.96 -16.53 10.45
CA ASP A 128 -3.89 -17.23 9.57
C ASP A 128 -4.65 -16.29 8.63
N TYR A 129 -5.56 -16.86 7.84
CA TYR A 129 -6.53 -16.08 7.08
C TYR A 129 -7.80 -15.85 7.89
N TYR A 130 -8.33 -14.65 7.78
CA TYR A 130 -9.50 -14.14 8.50
C TYR A 130 -10.65 -13.90 7.52
N GLU A 131 -11.88 -14.02 8.02
CA GLU A 131 -13.08 -13.67 7.25
C GLU A 131 -13.18 -12.15 7.06
N GLU A 132 -12.88 -11.41 8.12
CA GLU A 132 -12.80 -9.96 8.18
C GLU A 132 -11.63 -9.56 9.09
N ALA A 133 -11.01 -8.41 8.80
CA ALA A 133 -9.95 -7.86 9.61
C ALA A 133 -9.86 -6.35 9.42
N TYR A 134 -9.31 -5.67 10.43
CA TYR A 134 -8.97 -4.25 10.39
C TYR A 134 -7.45 -4.07 10.56
N PRO A 135 -6.85 -3.03 9.95
CA PRO A 135 -5.41 -2.78 10.06
C PRO A 135 -4.93 -2.65 11.51
N PHE A 136 -3.65 -2.92 11.72
CA PHE A 136 -3.02 -2.71 13.02
C PHE A 136 -3.07 -1.24 13.43
N HIS A 137 -3.49 -1.00 14.67
CA HIS A 137 -3.46 0.30 15.30
C HIS A 137 -3.16 0.14 16.79
N ARG A 138 -2.10 0.81 17.27
CA ARG A 138 -1.62 0.73 18.66
C ARG A 138 -1.24 -0.70 19.09
N GLY A 139 -0.62 -1.45 18.19
CA GLY A 139 -0.10 -2.79 18.43
C GLY A 139 -1.13 -3.92 18.37
N VAL A 140 -2.38 -3.61 17.99
CA VAL A 140 -3.48 -4.57 17.94
C VAL A 140 -4.29 -4.44 16.66
N ALA A 141 -4.84 -5.56 16.19
CA ALA A 141 -5.78 -5.64 15.09
C ALA A 141 -7.03 -6.38 15.54
N LEU A 142 -8.20 -5.93 15.08
CA LEU A 142 -9.45 -6.63 15.25
C LEU A 142 -9.68 -7.56 14.05
N VAL A 143 -9.86 -8.85 14.32
CA VAL A 143 -10.00 -9.88 13.29
C VAL A 143 -11.19 -10.78 13.59
N LYS A 144 -11.75 -11.40 12.54
CA LYS A 144 -12.85 -12.35 12.64
C LYS A 144 -12.40 -13.73 12.17
N ASP A 145 -12.41 -14.68 13.08
CA ASP A 145 -12.30 -16.10 12.76
C ASP A 145 -13.54 -16.57 12.00
N LYS A 146 -13.36 -17.52 11.07
CA LYS A 146 -14.48 -18.07 10.28
C LYS A 146 -15.52 -18.81 11.12
N ILE A 147 -15.16 -19.32 12.28
CA ILE A 147 -16.01 -20.17 13.13
C ILE A 147 -16.31 -19.47 14.46
N MET A 148 -15.29 -18.92 15.11
CA MET A 148 -15.37 -18.49 16.51
C MET A 148 -15.84 -17.05 16.70
N GLY A 149 -15.77 -16.20 15.67
CA GLY A 149 -16.12 -14.78 15.75
C GLY A 149 -14.93 -13.84 15.94
N TRP A 150 -15.19 -12.67 16.50
CA TRP A 150 -14.26 -11.54 16.58
C TRP A 150 -13.30 -11.62 17.76
N TYR A 151 -12.04 -11.23 17.56
CA TYR A 151 -11.02 -11.17 18.62
C TYR A 151 -9.89 -10.18 18.28
N LEU A 152 -9.13 -9.79 19.30
CA LEU A 152 -7.94 -8.97 19.16
C LEU A 152 -6.69 -9.83 18.94
N LEU A 153 -5.94 -9.49 17.89
CA LEU A 153 -4.65 -10.06 17.52
C LEU A 153 -3.54 -9.03 17.81
N ASN A 154 -2.41 -9.45 18.37
CA ASN A 154 -1.24 -8.58 18.52
C ASN A 154 -0.26 -8.72 17.33
N THR A 155 0.75 -7.86 17.27
CA THR A 155 1.79 -7.87 16.21
C THR A 155 2.67 -9.13 16.21
N ALA A 156 2.66 -9.93 17.27
CA ALA A 156 3.28 -11.26 17.29
C ALA A 156 2.40 -12.36 16.67
N GLY A 157 1.22 -12.01 16.14
CA GLY A 157 0.27 -12.95 15.56
C GLY A 157 -0.48 -13.78 16.61
N LYS A 158 -0.50 -13.33 17.87
CA LYS A 158 -1.16 -14.03 18.98
C LYS A 158 -2.50 -13.37 19.32
N ARG A 159 -3.54 -14.19 19.51
CA ARG A 159 -4.81 -13.74 20.10
C ARG A 159 -4.59 -13.27 21.54
N ILE A 160 -5.13 -12.09 21.88
CA ILE A 160 -5.00 -11.47 23.20
C ILE A 160 -6.35 -11.21 23.89
N SER A 161 -7.47 -11.56 23.28
CA SER A 161 -8.82 -11.50 23.87
C SER A 161 -9.55 -12.84 23.81
N GLY A 162 -10.73 -12.90 24.42
CA GLY A 162 -11.75 -13.90 24.09
C GLY A 162 -12.37 -13.63 22.70
N TYR A 163 -13.27 -14.52 22.30
CA TYR A 163 -14.09 -14.34 21.11
C TYR A 163 -15.37 -13.56 21.43
N HIS A 164 -15.86 -12.83 20.45
CA HIS A 164 -17.04 -11.98 20.54
C HIS A 164 -17.89 -12.10 19.26
N ASP A 165 -19.21 -11.99 19.40
CA ASP A 165 -20.11 -12.08 18.24
C ASP A 165 -20.09 -10.79 17.40
N SER A 166 -19.74 -9.64 18.01
CA SER A 166 -19.72 -8.34 17.34
C SER A 166 -18.43 -7.55 17.57
N PRO A 167 -17.93 -6.77 16.58
CA PRO A 167 -16.89 -5.77 16.77
C PRO A 167 -17.21 -4.74 17.86
N ARG A 168 -18.50 -4.51 18.14
CA ARG A 168 -18.96 -3.50 19.10
C ARG A 168 -18.79 -3.93 20.55
N ASP A 169 -18.49 -5.20 20.79
CA ASP A 169 -18.29 -5.76 22.12
C ASP A 169 -16.91 -5.36 22.69
N PHE A 170 -15.99 -4.91 21.83
CA PHE A 170 -14.71 -4.30 22.20
C PHE A 170 -14.90 -2.84 22.60
N GLN A 171 -15.69 -2.59 23.64
CA GLN A 171 -15.80 -1.24 24.20
C GLN A 171 -14.59 -0.96 25.09
N PRO A 172 -14.01 0.25 25.06
CA PRO A 172 -13.14 0.67 26.14
C PRO A 172 -13.93 0.53 27.43
N THR A 173 -13.32 -0.04 28.47
CA THR A 173 -13.93 -0.01 29.80
C THR A 173 -14.37 1.42 30.05
N ARG A 174 -15.69 1.66 30.23
CA ARG A 174 -16.16 2.98 30.67
C ARG A 174 -15.26 3.34 31.85
N PRO A 175 -14.60 4.51 31.87
CA PRO A 175 -13.87 4.91 33.06
C PRO A 175 -14.86 4.74 34.21
N LEU A 176 -14.47 3.98 35.24
CA LEU A 176 -15.27 3.86 36.45
C LEU A 176 -15.64 5.29 36.81
N TYR A 177 -16.94 5.59 36.80
CA TYR A 177 -17.44 6.87 37.27
C TYR A 177 -16.84 6.99 38.67
N ARG A 178 -15.86 7.88 38.86
CA ARG A 178 -15.41 8.24 40.19
C ARG A 178 -16.47 9.22 40.65
N PRO A 179 -17.41 8.83 41.53
CA PRO A 179 -18.14 9.86 42.22
C PRO A 179 -17.05 10.59 43.03
N TRP A 180 -16.91 11.90 42.77
CA TRP A 180 -15.95 12.84 43.36
C TRP A 180 -14.45 12.63 43.04
#